data_AF-A0A0F9KW96-F1
#
_entry.id   AF-A0A0F9KW96-F1
#
_cell.length_a   1.000
_cell.length_b   1.000
_cell.length_c   1.000
_cell.angle_alpha   90.00
_cell.angle_beta   90.00
_cell.angle_gamma   90.00
#
_symmetry.space_group_name_H-M   'P 1'
#
loop_
_entity.id
_entity.type
_entity.pdbx_description
1 polymer ?
#
loop_
_entity_poly.entity_id
_entity_poly.type
_entity_poly.pdbx_seq_one_letter_code
_entity_poly.pdbx_strand_id
1 'polypeptide(L)'
;MKVTRLTIQNLMKITAAQITPEGNVVVISGPNGAGKSTVLNSIAMALGGARLCPDRPIKDGKSSATVMVELGDFTVTRKFTQKGNTLTVTAEDGSIFKSPQAMLDKLVCGFTFNPLAFKVLPGKEQRDQLLDLVELDVDLDDLEKERAAAYSVRASNNKSAQETKGQLAGLLPRPAPLREEVSVSDIAAELREAEFRNRTRDLAMLDMERAVKAYEYALEELTALRETMETCVKAADNSPETTEIEPIDQRLSTAEATNVEIRAEIALNCEHNELQDALQEFQEGADVMEAKIKDCDQRKAEALSKATFPIPGLSFGDGGVLYNGFPLDQCAASEQLKVSMAIGMALNPELRIMMVHDASLLDRGNMEIVEQMAADKDYQFWLEVVDESKKLGVVIEDGQVYKEEA
;
A
#
# COMPACT_ATOMS: atom_id res chain seq x y z
N MET A 1 29.31 -11.82 -23.61
CA MET A 1 29.83 -13.18 -23.85
C MET A 1 28.86 -13.98 -24.70
N LYS A 2 29.37 -14.79 -25.65
CA LYS A 2 28.60 -15.65 -26.58
C LYS A 2 29.33 -16.99 -26.71
N VAL A 3 28.65 -18.07 -27.10
CA VAL A 3 29.34 -19.35 -27.36
C VAL A 3 30.15 -19.21 -28.65
N THR A 4 31.47 -19.38 -28.55
CA THR A 4 32.38 -19.44 -29.71
C THR A 4 32.57 -20.89 -30.16
N ARG A 5 32.55 -21.85 -29.21
CA ARG A 5 32.63 -23.27 -29.51
C ARG A 5 31.92 -24.11 -28.46
N LEU A 6 31.15 -25.10 -28.90
CA LEU A 6 30.54 -26.14 -28.07
C LEU A 6 31.11 -27.50 -28.45
N THR A 7 31.61 -28.25 -27.47
CA THR A 7 32.07 -29.63 -27.65
C THR A 7 31.38 -30.54 -26.65
N ILE A 8 30.77 -31.62 -27.15
CA ILE A 8 30.02 -32.60 -26.36
C ILE A 8 30.59 -33.98 -26.66
N GLN A 9 30.82 -34.78 -25.64
CA GLN A 9 31.28 -36.15 -25.78
C GLN A 9 30.51 -37.08 -24.83
N ASN A 10 29.95 -38.16 -25.38
CA ASN A 10 29.25 -39.22 -24.66
C ASN A 10 28.17 -38.73 -23.69
N LEU A 11 27.46 -37.65 -24.01
CA LEU A 11 26.42 -37.06 -23.16
C LEU A 11 25.05 -37.53 -23.62
N MET A 12 24.32 -38.26 -22.78
CA MET A 12 22.97 -38.79 -23.07
C MET A 12 22.87 -39.41 -24.48
N LYS A 13 22.15 -38.77 -25.42
CA LYS A 13 22.02 -39.25 -26.81
C LYS A 13 23.22 -38.93 -27.68
N ILE A 14 24.04 -37.94 -27.33
CA ILE A 14 25.18 -37.48 -28.11
C ILE A 14 26.42 -38.36 -27.88
N THR A 15 27.00 -38.90 -28.95
CA THR A 15 28.30 -39.58 -28.94
C THR A 15 29.43 -38.56 -29.02
N ALA A 16 29.38 -37.68 -30.01
CA ALA A 16 30.33 -36.61 -30.22
C ALA A 16 29.65 -35.51 -31.03
N ALA A 17 29.75 -34.26 -30.58
CA ALA A 17 29.31 -33.11 -31.33
C ALA A 17 30.30 -31.96 -31.10
N GLN A 18 30.63 -31.24 -32.17
CA GLN A 18 31.39 -30.01 -32.13
C GLN A 18 30.67 -28.99 -32.98
N ILE A 19 30.32 -27.85 -32.38
CA ILE A 19 29.54 -26.80 -33.02
C ILE A 19 30.28 -25.49 -32.84
N THR A 20 30.51 -24.79 -33.95
CA THR A 20 31.09 -23.43 -33.98
C THR A 20 30.02 -22.52 -34.56
N PRO A 21 29.37 -21.68 -33.75
CA PRO A 21 28.35 -20.76 -34.24
C PRO A 21 28.90 -19.78 -35.29
N GLU A 22 28.20 -19.66 -36.42
CA GLU A 22 28.57 -18.75 -37.51
C GLU A 22 27.81 -17.41 -37.47
N GLY A 23 26.81 -17.30 -36.59
CA GLY A 23 25.99 -16.09 -36.45
C GLY A 23 25.24 -16.02 -35.12
N ASN A 24 24.30 -15.07 -35.08
CA ASN A 24 23.50 -14.79 -33.88
C ASN A 24 22.33 -15.77 -33.70
N VAL A 25 21.97 -16.54 -34.72
CA VAL A 25 20.98 -17.62 -34.61
C VAL A 25 21.64 -18.94 -35.00
N VAL A 26 21.62 -19.89 -34.06
CA VAL A 26 22.17 -21.24 -34.19
C VAL A 26 21.00 -22.21 -34.15
N VAL A 27 20.62 -22.72 -35.31
CA VAL A 27 19.55 -23.71 -35.41
C VAL A 27 20.13 -25.11 -35.25
N ILE A 28 19.60 -25.87 -34.29
CA ILE A 28 19.88 -27.29 -34.08
C ILE A 28 18.68 -28.08 -34.57
N SER A 29 18.88 -28.90 -35.60
CA SER A 29 17.81 -29.57 -36.32
C SER A 29 18.00 -31.09 -36.39
N GLY A 30 16.98 -31.80 -36.89
CA GLY A 30 16.96 -33.27 -36.95
C GLY A 30 15.63 -33.88 -36.47
N PRO A 31 15.45 -35.20 -36.61
CA PRO A 31 14.22 -35.89 -36.21
C PRO A 31 14.06 -35.95 -34.68
N ASN A 32 12.87 -36.33 -34.23
CA ASN A 32 12.63 -36.56 -32.81
C ASN A 32 13.50 -37.69 -32.27
N GLY A 33 14.08 -37.49 -31.08
CA GLY A 33 14.98 -38.46 -30.45
C GLY A 33 16.44 -38.43 -30.92
N ALA A 34 16.80 -37.61 -31.91
CA ALA A 34 18.17 -37.52 -32.44
C ALA A 34 19.20 -36.97 -31.44
N GLY A 35 18.76 -36.19 -30.45
CA GLY A 35 19.62 -35.57 -29.43
C GLY A 35 19.71 -34.04 -29.49
N LYS A 36 18.85 -33.36 -30.26
CA LYS A 36 18.79 -31.89 -30.34
C LYS A 36 18.68 -31.21 -28.97
N SER A 37 17.70 -31.61 -28.17
CA SER A 37 17.53 -31.07 -26.81
C SER A 37 18.71 -31.41 -25.92
N THR A 38 19.44 -32.52 -26.16
CA THR A 38 20.69 -32.82 -25.46
C THR A 38 21.80 -31.82 -25.81
N VAL A 39 21.87 -31.34 -27.05
CA VAL A 39 22.82 -30.29 -27.45
C VAL A 39 22.53 -29.00 -26.70
N LEU A 40 21.28 -28.52 -26.75
CA LEU A 40 20.87 -27.33 -26.01
C LEU A 40 21.14 -27.50 -24.51
N ASN A 41 20.59 -28.56 -23.90
CA ASN A 41 20.75 -28.80 -22.47
C ASN A 41 22.22 -28.95 -22.05
N SER A 42 23.12 -29.35 -22.93
CA SER A 42 24.55 -29.42 -22.60
C SER A 42 25.12 -28.06 -22.21
N ILE A 43 24.69 -26.97 -22.87
CA ILE A 43 25.09 -25.59 -22.53
C ILE A 43 24.56 -25.24 -21.14
N ALA A 44 23.27 -25.50 -20.89
CA ALA A 44 22.64 -25.29 -19.58
C ALA A 44 23.32 -26.09 -18.46
N MET A 45 23.67 -27.35 -18.73
CA MET A 45 24.40 -28.22 -17.80
C MET A 45 25.80 -27.70 -17.51
N ALA A 46 26.53 -27.22 -18.51
CA ALA A 46 27.87 -26.68 -18.33
C ALA A 46 27.83 -25.42 -17.45
N LEU A 47 26.92 -24.49 -17.77
CA LEU A 47 26.88 -23.15 -17.19
C LEU A 47 26.09 -23.08 -15.87
N GLY A 48 24.84 -23.57 -15.84
CA GLY A 48 23.93 -23.36 -14.70
C GLY A 48 23.98 -24.41 -13.58
N GLY A 49 24.93 -25.33 -13.62
CA GLY A 49 25.28 -26.12 -12.45
C GLY A 49 24.53 -27.43 -12.25
N ALA A 50 24.72 -28.02 -11.06
CA ALA A 50 24.23 -29.36 -10.75
C ALA A 50 22.70 -29.49 -10.79
N ARG A 51 21.95 -28.40 -10.53
CA ARG A 51 20.48 -28.38 -10.56
C ARG A 51 19.90 -28.63 -11.96
N LEU A 52 20.66 -28.32 -13.00
CA LEU A 52 20.27 -28.52 -14.40
C LEU A 52 20.87 -29.80 -14.99
N CYS A 53 21.62 -30.57 -14.19
CA CYS A 53 22.17 -31.85 -14.61
C CYS A 53 21.16 -32.97 -14.30
N PRO A 54 20.81 -33.84 -15.27
CA PRO A 54 19.97 -35.00 -15.00
C PRO A 54 20.72 -36.06 -14.19
N ASP A 55 19.99 -36.98 -13.58
CA ASP A 55 20.55 -38.06 -12.75
C ASP A 55 21.50 -38.98 -13.55
N ARG A 56 21.23 -39.18 -14.85
CA ARG A 56 22.01 -40.04 -15.74
C ARG A 56 22.51 -39.26 -16.96
N PRO A 57 23.57 -38.44 -16.82
CA PRO A 57 24.08 -37.60 -17.91
C PRO A 57 25.00 -38.35 -18.88
N ILE A 58 25.56 -39.49 -18.46
CA ILE A 58 26.50 -40.28 -19.27
C ILE A 58 25.72 -41.16 -20.26
N LYS A 59 26.12 -41.15 -21.53
CA LYS A 59 25.57 -42.02 -22.57
C LYS A 59 25.71 -43.49 -22.18
N ASP A 60 24.67 -44.27 -22.44
CA ASP A 60 24.66 -45.70 -22.11
C ASP A 60 25.86 -46.42 -22.75
N GLY A 61 26.51 -47.29 -21.97
CA GLY A 61 27.73 -48.01 -22.37
C GLY A 61 29.03 -47.21 -22.26
N LYS A 62 29.01 -45.94 -21.80
CA LYS A 62 30.21 -45.12 -21.59
C LYS A 62 30.51 -44.94 -20.09
N SER A 63 31.78 -44.70 -19.76
CA SER A 63 32.25 -44.51 -18.38
C SER A 63 32.32 -43.04 -17.96
N SER A 64 32.33 -42.12 -18.93
CA SER A 64 32.37 -40.68 -18.69
C SER A 64 31.75 -39.90 -19.84
N ALA A 65 31.31 -38.67 -19.54
CA ALA A 65 30.82 -37.69 -20.50
C ALA A 65 31.50 -36.34 -20.23
N THR A 66 31.67 -35.54 -21.27
CA THR A 66 32.29 -34.21 -21.15
C THR A 66 31.51 -33.20 -21.98
N VAL A 67 31.28 -32.02 -21.41
CA VAL A 67 30.78 -30.85 -22.12
C VAL A 67 31.79 -29.72 -21.92
N MET A 68 32.16 -29.07 -23.01
CA MET A 68 33.05 -27.92 -23.02
C MET A 68 32.39 -26.78 -23.80
N VAL A 69 32.24 -25.63 -23.16
CA VAL A 69 31.66 -24.42 -23.72
C VAL A 69 32.70 -23.32 -23.66
N GLU A 70 33.07 -22.79 -24.81
CA GLU A 70 33.95 -21.63 -24.93
C GLU A 70 33.10 -20.38 -25.14
N LEU A 71 33.34 -19.36 -24.31
CA LEU A 71 32.56 -18.13 -24.26
C LEU A 71 33.33 -16.90 -24.80
N GLY A 72 34.47 -17.14 -25.45
CA GLY A 72 35.50 -16.13 -25.74
C GLY A 72 36.51 -16.06 -24.61
N ASP A 73 36.14 -15.37 -23.53
CA ASP A 73 37.05 -15.06 -22.41
C ASP A 73 37.29 -16.26 -21.47
N PHE A 74 36.36 -17.22 -21.46
CA PHE A 74 36.36 -18.38 -20.58
C PHE A 74 36.09 -19.68 -21.33
N THR A 75 36.74 -20.74 -20.88
CA THR A 75 36.41 -22.12 -21.23
C THR A 75 35.79 -22.81 -20.02
N VAL A 76 34.54 -23.23 -20.14
CA VAL A 76 33.80 -23.96 -19.12
C VAL A 76 33.77 -25.43 -19.49
N THR A 77 34.41 -26.28 -18.68
CA THR A 77 34.42 -27.73 -18.87
C THR A 77 33.71 -28.42 -17.72
N ARG A 78 32.65 -29.17 -18.04
CA ARG A 78 31.98 -30.07 -17.10
C ARG A 78 32.19 -31.51 -17.50
N LYS A 79 32.72 -32.32 -16.59
CA LYS A 79 32.97 -33.74 -16.77
C LYS A 79 32.12 -34.56 -15.83
N PHE A 80 31.50 -35.60 -16.35
CA PHE A 80 30.67 -36.55 -15.62
C PHE A 80 31.37 -37.90 -15.58
N THR A 81 31.38 -38.52 -14.40
CA THR A 81 31.92 -39.86 -14.16
C THR A 81 30.97 -40.63 -13.25
N GLN A 82 31.18 -41.93 -13.10
CA GLN A 82 30.39 -42.75 -12.15
C GLN A 82 30.51 -42.27 -10.69
N LYS A 83 31.57 -41.52 -10.35
CA LYS A 83 31.80 -40.99 -8.99
C LYS A 83 31.14 -39.63 -8.75
N GLY A 84 30.62 -38.98 -9.78
CA GLY A 84 30.08 -37.62 -9.72
C GLY A 84 30.51 -36.75 -10.89
N ASN A 85 30.30 -35.44 -10.77
CA ASN A 85 30.68 -34.45 -11.77
C ASN A 85 31.76 -33.50 -11.25
N THR A 86 32.56 -32.96 -12.17
CA THR A 86 33.59 -31.95 -11.89
C THR A 86 33.41 -30.78 -12.85
N LEU A 87 33.49 -29.56 -12.33
CA LEU A 87 33.46 -28.33 -13.09
C LEU A 87 34.84 -27.66 -13.05
N THR A 88 35.34 -27.28 -14.20
CA THR A 88 36.55 -26.47 -14.35
C THR A 88 36.22 -25.28 -15.23
N VAL A 89 36.58 -24.08 -14.78
CA VAL A 89 36.50 -22.87 -15.59
C VAL A 89 37.91 -22.32 -15.71
N THR A 90 38.32 -22.04 -16.94
CA THR A 90 39.66 -21.59 -17.29
C THR A 90 39.54 -20.25 -18.02
N ALA A 91 40.30 -19.25 -17.61
CA ALA A 91 40.41 -17.98 -18.32
C ALA A 91 41.30 -18.10 -19.56
N GLU A 92 41.29 -17.08 -20.43
CA GLU A 92 42.12 -17.02 -21.63
C GLU A 92 43.63 -17.19 -21.34
N ASP A 93 44.10 -16.71 -20.19
CA ASP A 93 45.50 -16.84 -19.74
C ASP A 93 45.87 -18.24 -19.19
N GLY A 94 44.90 -19.16 -19.16
CA GLY A 94 45.07 -20.53 -18.65
C GLY A 94 44.87 -20.66 -17.13
N SER A 95 44.59 -19.57 -16.41
CA SER A 95 44.31 -19.62 -14.97
C SER A 95 42.97 -20.31 -14.67
N ILE A 96 42.91 -21.06 -13.57
CA ILE A 96 41.72 -21.81 -13.14
C ILE A 96 41.01 -21.07 -12.01
N PHE A 97 39.69 -20.90 -12.15
CA PHE A 97 38.86 -20.28 -11.12
C PHE A 97 38.68 -21.22 -9.91
N LYS A 98 38.94 -20.70 -8.70
CA LYS A 98 38.82 -21.47 -7.43
C LYS A 98 37.37 -21.78 -7.05
N SER A 99 36.42 -20.94 -7.45
CA SER A 99 34.99 -21.09 -7.19
C SER A 99 34.19 -20.97 -8.49
N PRO A 100 34.32 -21.95 -9.39
CA PRO A 100 33.85 -21.81 -10.78
C PRO A 100 32.33 -21.65 -10.86
N GLN A 101 31.56 -22.40 -10.07
CA GLN A 101 30.09 -22.31 -10.10
C GLN A 101 29.61 -20.94 -9.57
N ALA A 102 30.18 -20.42 -8.49
CA ALA A 102 29.78 -19.13 -7.93
C ALA A 102 30.08 -17.95 -8.89
N MET A 103 31.03 -18.11 -9.81
CA MET A 103 31.27 -17.17 -10.89
C MET A 103 30.18 -17.30 -11.96
N LEU A 104 29.90 -18.53 -12.42
CA LEU A 104 28.85 -18.78 -13.42
C LEU A 104 27.45 -18.40 -12.93
N ASP A 105 27.15 -18.57 -11.65
CA ASP A 105 25.88 -18.20 -11.03
C ASP A 105 25.64 -16.68 -11.07
N LYS A 106 26.68 -15.86 -11.24
CA LYS A 106 26.55 -14.41 -11.50
C LYS A 106 26.24 -14.08 -12.96
N LEU A 107 26.62 -14.98 -13.87
CA LEU A 107 26.45 -14.84 -15.32
C LEU A 107 25.16 -15.50 -15.84
N VAL A 108 24.57 -16.39 -15.05
CA VAL A 108 23.42 -17.21 -15.47
C VAL A 108 22.23 -16.87 -14.60
N CYS A 109 21.16 -16.34 -15.22
CA CYS A 109 19.84 -16.24 -14.60
C CYS A 109 18.92 -17.37 -15.09
N GLY A 110 17.81 -17.62 -14.38
CA GLY A 110 16.86 -18.69 -14.73
C GLY A 110 16.29 -18.60 -16.16
N PHE A 111 16.23 -17.39 -16.73
CA PHE A 111 15.71 -17.14 -18.09
C PHE A 111 16.73 -17.34 -19.21
N THR A 112 18.02 -17.47 -18.89
CA THR A 112 19.09 -17.72 -19.87
C THR A 112 18.79 -18.93 -20.75
N PHE A 113 18.23 -19.99 -20.13
CA PHE A 113 18.01 -21.26 -20.79
C PHE A 113 16.56 -21.48 -21.25
N ASN A 114 15.65 -20.58 -20.87
CA ASN A 114 14.27 -20.62 -21.32
C ASN A 114 13.64 -19.22 -21.20
N PRO A 115 13.81 -18.35 -22.21
CA PRO A 115 13.21 -17.01 -22.18
C PRO A 115 11.67 -17.09 -22.15
N LEU A 116 11.09 -18.14 -22.75
CA LEU A 116 9.65 -18.41 -22.72
C LEU A 116 9.12 -18.80 -21.35
N ALA A 117 9.96 -19.01 -20.33
CA ALA A 117 9.48 -19.27 -18.97
C ALA A 117 8.71 -18.07 -18.40
N PHE A 118 9.06 -16.84 -18.80
CA PHE A 118 8.47 -15.61 -18.25
C PHE A 118 6.94 -15.57 -18.43
N LYS A 119 6.42 -15.90 -19.61
CA LYS A 119 4.97 -15.87 -19.88
C LYS A 119 4.16 -16.87 -19.04
N VAL A 120 4.82 -17.91 -18.51
CA VAL A 120 4.18 -18.99 -17.74
C VAL A 120 4.19 -18.69 -16.24
N LEU A 121 4.98 -17.71 -15.80
CA LEU A 121 5.04 -17.32 -14.39
C LEU A 121 3.70 -16.74 -13.93
N PRO A 122 3.32 -16.95 -12.65
CA PRO A 122 2.22 -16.22 -12.03
C PRO A 122 2.43 -14.71 -12.13
N GLY A 123 1.36 -13.94 -12.31
CA GLY A 123 1.48 -12.49 -12.57
C GLY A 123 2.23 -11.71 -11.49
N LYS A 124 2.16 -12.14 -10.22
CA LYS A 124 2.99 -11.58 -9.15
C LYS A 124 4.48 -11.80 -9.41
N GLU A 125 4.89 -13.02 -9.75
CA GLU A 125 6.29 -13.35 -10.03
C GLU A 125 6.79 -12.63 -11.29
N GLN A 126 5.94 -12.48 -12.32
CA GLN A 126 6.26 -11.67 -13.50
C GLN A 126 6.54 -10.21 -13.14
N ARG A 127 5.71 -9.65 -12.27
CA ARG A 127 5.86 -8.28 -11.78
C ARG A 127 7.17 -8.13 -11.01
N ASP A 128 7.45 -9.03 -10.07
CA ASP A 128 8.64 -8.98 -9.24
C ASP A 128 9.92 -9.08 -10.11
N GLN A 129 9.94 -9.98 -11.09
CA GLN A 129 11.05 -10.09 -12.07
C GLN A 129 11.22 -8.85 -12.95
N LEU A 130 10.12 -8.18 -13.33
CA LEU A 130 10.20 -6.94 -14.09
C LEU A 130 10.66 -5.77 -13.20
N LEU A 131 10.35 -5.77 -11.90
CA LEU A 131 10.85 -4.78 -10.95
C LEU A 131 12.36 -4.91 -10.75
N ASP A 132 12.91 -6.12 -10.73
CA ASP A 132 14.37 -6.34 -10.66
C ASP A 132 15.14 -5.71 -11.83
N LEU A 133 14.47 -5.47 -12.97
CA LEU A 133 15.06 -4.87 -14.17
C LEU A 133 14.95 -3.36 -14.24
N VAL A 134 13.99 -2.80 -13.51
CA VAL A 134 13.64 -1.39 -13.66
C VAL A 134 14.20 -0.65 -12.46
N GLU A 135 15.18 0.21 -12.71
CA GLU A 135 15.63 1.17 -11.70
C GLU A 135 14.52 2.19 -11.45
N LEU A 136 13.96 2.16 -10.25
CA LEU A 136 12.97 3.11 -9.77
C LEU A 136 13.58 3.99 -8.69
N ASP A 137 13.31 5.29 -8.77
CA ASP A 137 13.73 6.27 -7.75
C ASP A 137 13.03 6.06 -6.39
N VAL A 138 12.04 5.17 -6.34
CA VAL A 138 11.21 4.87 -5.17
C VAL A 138 11.02 3.37 -5.04
N ASP A 139 10.99 2.90 -3.79
CA ASP A 139 10.59 1.53 -3.47
C ASP A 139 9.06 1.42 -3.51
N LEU A 140 8.54 0.61 -4.44
CA LEU A 140 7.09 0.45 -4.63
C LEU A 140 6.43 -0.28 -3.46
N ASP A 141 7.13 -1.19 -2.79
CA ASP A 141 6.59 -1.93 -1.66
C ASP A 141 6.45 -1.01 -0.45
N ASP A 142 7.41 -0.11 -0.24
CA ASP A 142 7.32 0.90 0.82
C ASP A 142 6.22 1.93 0.52
N LEU A 143 6.07 2.38 -0.73
CA LEU A 143 4.94 3.23 -1.13
C LEU A 143 3.58 2.54 -0.92
N GLU A 144 3.46 1.25 -1.22
CA GLU A 144 2.21 0.52 -1.01
C GLU A 144 1.90 0.35 0.49
N LYS A 145 2.91 0.12 1.33
CA LYS A 145 2.74 0.11 2.80
C LYS A 145 2.31 1.47 3.33
N GLU A 146 2.94 2.56 2.87
CA GLU A 146 2.59 3.94 3.24
C GLU A 146 1.14 4.24 2.86
N ARG A 147 0.75 3.91 1.62
CA ARG A 147 -0.60 4.06 1.11
C ARG A 147 -1.62 3.24 1.89
N ALA A 148 -1.32 1.97 2.19
CA ALA A 148 -2.20 1.10 2.98
C ALA A 148 -2.40 1.60 4.41
N ALA A 149 -1.34 2.13 5.04
CA ALA A 149 -1.42 2.74 6.36
C ALA A 149 -2.29 4.01 6.33
N ALA A 150 -2.09 4.91 5.36
CA ALA A 150 -2.91 6.10 5.18
C ALA A 150 -4.38 5.75 4.93
N TYR A 151 -4.66 4.72 4.12
CA TYR A 151 -6.02 4.24 3.87
C TYR A 151 -6.69 3.72 5.14
N SER A 152 -5.99 2.94 5.96
CA SER A 152 -6.51 2.42 7.23
C SER A 152 -6.91 3.54 8.18
N VAL A 153 -6.04 4.55 8.32
CA VAL A 153 -6.31 5.73 9.16
C VAL A 153 -7.48 6.55 8.61
N ARG A 154 -7.52 6.79 7.30
CA ARG A 154 -8.65 7.49 6.64
C ARG A 154 -9.98 6.77 6.88
N ALA A 155 -9.99 5.45 6.76
CA ALA A 155 -11.18 4.64 7.01
C ALA A 155 -11.65 4.73 8.48
N SER A 156 -10.71 4.73 9.43
CA SER A 156 -11.02 4.96 10.84
C SER A 156 -11.62 6.34 11.09
N ASN A 157 -11.00 7.40 10.55
CA ASN A 157 -11.49 8.77 10.70
C ASN A 157 -12.87 8.96 10.08
N ASN A 158 -13.13 8.40 8.89
CA ASN A 158 -14.46 8.44 8.28
C ASN A 158 -15.52 7.72 9.11
N LYS A 159 -15.16 6.60 9.74
CA LYS A 159 -16.06 5.88 10.65
C LYS A 159 -16.38 6.72 11.88
N SER A 160 -15.37 7.29 12.53
CA SER A 160 -15.55 8.17 13.69
C SER A 160 -16.36 9.42 13.35
N ALA A 161 -16.07 10.08 12.23
CA ALA A 161 -16.85 11.21 11.74
C ALA A 161 -18.34 10.84 11.53
N GLN A 162 -18.62 9.65 10.98
CA GLN A 162 -19.99 9.19 10.79
C GLN A 162 -20.69 8.89 12.12
N GLU A 163 -19.99 8.31 13.09
CA GLU A 163 -20.50 8.08 14.45
C GLU A 163 -20.81 9.40 15.17
N THR A 164 -19.88 10.36 15.16
CA THR A 164 -20.05 11.71 15.74
C THR A 164 -21.19 12.47 15.05
N LYS A 165 -21.32 12.37 13.73
CA LYS A 165 -22.45 12.94 12.99
C LYS A 165 -23.79 12.31 13.41
N GLY A 166 -23.79 11.01 13.71
CA GLY A 166 -24.95 10.33 14.27
C GLY A 166 -25.32 10.84 15.67
N GLN A 167 -24.32 11.08 16.52
CA GLN A 167 -24.52 11.69 17.85
C GLN A 167 -25.08 13.11 17.75
N LEU A 168 -24.52 13.95 16.88
CA LEU A 168 -25.04 15.30 16.60
C LEU A 168 -26.49 15.29 16.12
N ALA A 169 -26.87 14.35 15.24
CA ALA A 169 -28.23 14.22 14.76
C ALA A 169 -29.23 13.73 15.84
N GLY A 170 -28.72 13.08 16.89
CA GLY A 170 -29.50 12.64 18.04
C GLY A 170 -29.75 13.74 19.09
N LEU A 171 -29.00 14.84 19.05
CA LEU A 171 -29.23 16.00 19.92
C LEU A 171 -30.50 16.74 19.48
N LEU A 172 -31.37 17.07 20.45
CA LEU A 172 -32.59 17.85 20.23
C LEU A 172 -32.28 19.26 19.69
N PRO A 173 -33.22 19.92 18.99
CA PRO A 173 -32.98 21.23 18.38
C PRO A 173 -32.55 22.27 19.41
N ARG A 174 -31.54 23.06 19.02
CA ARG A 174 -30.92 24.14 19.79
C ARG A 174 -31.99 25.06 20.39
N PRO A 175 -32.07 25.24 21.72
CA PRO A 175 -32.89 26.29 22.29
C PRO A 175 -32.22 27.66 22.01
N ALA A 176 -32.96 28.72 22.31
CA ALA A 176 -32.79 30.09 21.82
C ALA A 176 -31.45 30.75 22.30
N PRO A 177 -31.14 32.03 22.01
CA PRO A 177 -29.88 32.60 22.50
C PRO A 177 -29.78 32.51 24.03
N LEU A 178 -28.57 32.16 24.50
CA LEU A 178 -28.21 31.99 25.92
C LEU A 178 -28.85 33.09 26.78
N ARG A 179 -29.76 32.69 27.67
CA ARG A 179 -30.27 33.59 28.72
C ARG A 179 -29.26 33.62 29.86
N GLU A 180 -28.98 34.80 30.38
CA GLU A 180 -28.14 34.96 31.57
C GLU A 180 -28.89 34.46 32.82
N GLU A 181 -28.20 33.75 33.72
CA GLU A 181 -28.80 33.27 34.97
C GLU A 181 -29.37 34.44 35.78
N VAL A 182 -30.58 34.27 36.33
CA VAL A 182 -31.16 35.25 37.25
C VAL A 182 -30.55 35.04 38.63
N SER A 183 -29.98 36.10 39.21
CA SER A 183 -29.30 36.08 40.51
C SER A 183 -30.28 35.77 41.66
N VAL A 184 -30.25 34.52 42.13
CA VAL A 184 -31.04 34.04 43.27
C VAL A 184 -30.62 34.71 44.58
N SER A 185 -29.35 35.11 44.70
CA SER A 185 -28.85 35.80 45.89
C SER A 185 -29.47 37.18 46.08
N ASP A 186 -29.72 37.89 44.98
CA ASP A 186 -30.25 39.25 45.03
C ASP A 186 -31.75 39.24 45.36
N ILE A 187 -32.49 38.28 44.80
CA ILE A 187 -33.91 38.08 45.13
C ILE A 187 -34.09 37.60 46.57
N ALA A 188 -33.21 36.72 47.06
CA ALA A 188 -33.24 36.27 48.46
C ALA A 188 -32.90 37.40 49.44
N ALA A 189 -32.03 38.35 49.05
CA ALA A 189 -31.77 39.55 49.83
C ALA A 189 -33.00 40.49 49.86
N GLU A 190 -33.66 40.69 48.72
CA GLU A 190 -34.90 41.47 48.58
C GLU A 190 -36.02 40.90 49.48
N LEU A 191 -36.17 39.57 49.53
CA LEU A 191 -37.13 38.88 50.39
C LEU A 191 -36.87 39.11 51.88
N ARG A 192 -35.62 38.95 52.33
CA ARG A 192 -35.25 39.17 53.74
C ARG A 192 -35.48 40.61 54.19
N GLU A 193 -35.21 41.59 53.33
CA GLU A 193 -35.48 42.99 53.63
C GLU A 193 -36.98 43.30 53.70
N ALA A 194 -37.79 42.67 52.84
CA ALA A 194 -39.25 42.80 52.89
C ALA A 194 -39.83 42.17 54.18
N GLU A 195 -39.37 40.98 54.57
CA GLU A 195 -39.76 40.32 55.82
C GLU A 195 -39.40 41.15 57.06
N PHE A 196 -38.19 41.73 57.08
CA PHE A 196 -37.74 42.59 58.17
C PHE A 196 -38.63 43.82 58.32
N ARG A 197 -38.93 44.52 57.20
CA ARG A 197 -39.82 45.70 57.19
C ARG A 197 -41.22 45.37 57.68
N ASN A 198 -41.80 44.25 57.24
CA ASN A 198 -43.13 43.83 57.65
C ASN A 198 -43.16 43.50 59.16
N ARG A 199 -42.15 42.80 59.68
CA ARG A 199 -42.04 42.49 61.11
C ARG A 199 -41.91 43.74 62.00
N THR A 200 -41.14 44.73 61.56
CA THR A 200 -41.01 46.00 62.29
C THR A 200 -42.33 46.76 62.35
N ARG A 201 -43.12 46.72 61.27
CA ARG A 201 -44.44 47.34 61.22
C ARG A 201 -45.43 46.67 62.17
N ASP A 202 -45.49 45.34 62.20
CA ASP A 202 -46.41 44.60 63.08
C ASP A 202 -46.17 44.92 64.56
N LEU A 203 -44.89 45.03 64.96
CA LEU A 203 -44.52 45.43 66.32
C LEU A 203 -44.96 46.87 66.63
N ALA A 204 -44.75 47.80 65.70
CA ALA A 204 -45.19 49.19 65.86
C ALA A 204 -46.72 49.32 65.93
N MET A 205 -47.47 48.50 65.17
CA MET A 205 -48.93 48.46 65.24
C MET A 205 -49.43 47.94 66.59
N LEU A 206 -48.79 46.91 67.14
CA LEU A 206 -49.12 46.38 68.47
C LEU A 206 -48.86 47.42 69.58
N ASP A 207 -47.75 48.16 69.49
CA ASP A 207 -47.42 49.21 70.46
C ASP A 207 -48.35 50.42 70.32
N MET A 208 -48.76 50.78 69.10
CA MET A 208 -49.80 51.78 68.86
C MET A 208 -51.13 51.35 69.49
N GLU A 209 -51.56 50.11 69.29
CA GLU A 209 -52.82 49.61 69.86
C GLU A 209 -52.81 49.64 71.39
N ARG A 210 -51.66 49.31 72.01
CA ARG A 210 -51.45 49.45 73.46
C ARG A 210 -51.51 50.91 73.91
N ALA A 211 -50.88 51.82 73.16
CA ALA A 211 -50.89 53.24 73.45
C ALA A 211 -52.28 53.86 73.32
N VAL A 212 -53.06 53.44 72.31
CA VAL A 212 -54.46 53.87 72.13
C VAL A 212 -55.33 53.38 73.29
N LYS A 213 -55.22 52.11 73.70
CA LYS A 213 -55.95 51.61 74.88
C LYS A 213 -55.55 52.35 76.16
N ALA A 214 -54.26 52.62 76.35
CA ALA A 214 -53.77 53.42 77.48
C ALA A 214 -54.30 54.86 77.44
N TYR A 215 -54.38 55.46 76.25
CA TYR A 215 -54.98 56.78 76.04
C TYR A 215 -56.48 56.79 76.33
N GLU A 216 -57.23 55.76 75.92
CA GLU A 216 -58.66 55.61 76.23
C GLU A 216 -58.91 55.49 77.74
N TYR A 217 -58.12 54.69 78.46
CA TYR A 217 -58.19 54.62 79.93
C TYR A 217 -57.85 55.96 80.59
N ALA A 218 -56.84 56.66 80.08
CA ALA A 218 -56.48 57.99 80.56
C ALA A 218 -57.55 59.05 80.23
N LEU A 219 -58.31 58.89 79.14
CA LEU A 219 -59.39 59.78 78.72
C LEU A 219 -60.55 59.79 79.71
N GLU A 220 -60.85 58.64 80.34
CA GLU A 220 -61.84 58.52 81.40
C GLU A 220 -61.42 59.35 82.64
N GLU A 221 -60.14 59.35 83.01
CA GLU A 221 -59.61 60.18 84.11
C GLU A 221 -59.48 61.68 83.75
N LEU A 222 -59.19 62.03 82.49
CA LEU A 222 -58.95 63.39 82.00
C LEU A 222 -60.19 64.28 81.83
N THR A 223 -61.41 63.72 81.94
CA THR A 223 -62.65 64.53 81.99
C THR A 223 -62.72 65.46 83.21
N ALA A 224 -61.85 65.26 84.21
CA ALA A 224 -61.76 66.09 85.40
C ALA A 224 -60.62 67.14 85.42
N LEU A 225 -59.71 67.18 84.43
CA LEU A 225 -58.54 68.07 84.49
C LEU A 225 -58.08 68.58 83.11
N ARG A 226 -58.99 69.21 82.38
CA ARG A 226 -58.76 69.78 81.05
C ARG A 226 -58.59 71.30 81.12
N GLU A 227 -57.46 71.78 81.64
CA GLU A 227 -57.09 73.20 81.47
C GLU A 227 -55.59 73.48 81.24
N THR A 228 -54.72 72.48 81.01
CA THR A 228 -53.33 72.78 80.60
C THR A 228 -52.73 71.71 79.66
N MET A 229 -51.94 72.20 78.70
CA MET A 229 -50.86 71.48 77.98
C MET A 229 -51.18 70.68 76.70
N GLU A 230 -51.59 71.44 75.70
CA GLU A 230 -51.22 71.34 74.28
C GLU A 230 -49.70 71.04 74.08
N THR A 231 -49.27 69.84 73.64
CA THR A 231 -47.92 69.60 73.01
C THR A 231 -47.58 68.21 72.41
N CYS A 232 -48.48 67.21 72.30
CA CYS A 232 -48.10 65.86 71.80
C CYS A 232 -48.84 65.38 70.54
N VAL A 233 -48.68 66.10 69.41
CA VAL A 233 -49.26 65.70 68.09
C VAL A 233 -48.19 65.63 66.98
N LYS A 234 -46.91 65.34 67.29
CA LYS A 234 -45.84 65.31 66.25
C LYS A 234 -45.03 64.01 66.20
N ALA A 235 -45.68 62.85 66.22
CA ALA A 235 -44.97 61.57 66.09
C ALA A 235 -45.74 60.45 65.37
N ALA A 236 -46.63 60.75 64.42
CA ALA A 236 -47.39 59.71 63.72
C ALA A 236 -47.68 60.04 62.25
N ASP A 237 -46.66 60.34 61.45
CA ASP A 237 -46.85 60.54 60.00
C ASP A 237 -45.72 59.97 59.12
N ASN A 238 -45.06 58.89 59.57
CA ASN A 238 -44.18 58.09 58.71
C ASN A 238 -44.32 56.61 59.08
N SER A 239 -45.29 55.93 58.49
CA SER A 239 -45.37 54.46 58.50
C SER A 239 -45.04 53.94 57.11
N PRO A 240 -44.08 53.00 56.94
CA PRO A 240 -43.78 52.44 55.64
C PRO A 240 -44.94 51.58 55.13
N GLU A 241 -45.27 51.76 53.85
CA GLU A 241 -46.25 50.95 53.13
C GLU A 241 -45.85 49.47 53.15
N THR A 242 -46.87 48.60 53.23
CA THR A 242 -46.73 47.14 53.25
C THR A 242 -46.18 46.71 51.90
N THR A 243 -45.06 46.00 51.88
CA THR A 243 -44.59 45.35 50.64
C THR A 243 -45.19 43.94 50.61
N GLU A 244 -45.98 43.64 49.58
CA GLU A 244 -46.53 42.29 49.35
C GLU A 244 -45.37 41.32 49.11
N ILE A 245 -45.29 40.26 49.92
CA ILE A 245 -44.24 39.22 49.82
C ILE A 245 -44.59 38.17 48.74
N GLU A 246 -45.88 37.95 48.50
CA GLU A 246 -46.40 36.96 47.56
C GLU A 246 -45.86 37.10 46.10
N PRO A 247 -45.66 38.32 45.56
CA PRO A 247 -44.99 38.51 44.27
C PRO A 247 -43.49 38.15 44.27
N ILE A 248 -42.80 38.18 45.41
CA ILE A 248 -41.35 37.94 45.52
C ILE A 248 -41.06 36.42 45.59
N ASP A 249 -41.86 35.66 46.33
CA ASP A 249 -41.75 34.19 46.39
C ASP A 249 -42.05 33.53 45.03
N GLN A 250 -43.04 34.04 44.30
CA GLN A 250 -43.33 33.60 42.93
C GLN A 250 -42.17 33.90 41.97
N ARG A 251 -41.51 35.06 42.12
CA ARG A 251 -40.30 35.42 41.36
C ARG A 251 -39.13 34.49 41.69
N LEU A 252 -38.95 34.09 42.95
CA LEU A 252 -37.88 33.17 43.38
C LEU A 252 -38.08 31.76 42.79
N SER A 253 -39.28 31.19 42.92
CA SER A 253 -39.59 29.86 42.38
C SER A 253 -39.50 29.82 40.85
N THR A 254 -39.92 30.89 40.17
CA THR A 254 -39.80 31.02 38.71
C THR A 254 -38.33 31.16 38.28
N ALA A 255 -37.51 31.89 39.04
CA ALA A 255 -36.08 32.05 38.77
C ALA A 255 -35.32 30.72 38.93
N GLU A 256 -35.62 29.92 39.96
CA GLU A 256 -35.02 28.61 40.15
C GLU A 256 -35.37 27.63 39.02
N ALA A 257 -36.65 27.56 38.63
CA ALA A 257 -37.09 26.74 37.49
C ALA A 257 -36.42 27.17 36.18
N THR A 258 -36.32 28.48 35.94
CA THR A 258 -35.66 29.05 34.76
C THR A 258 -34.16 28.73 34.74
N ASN A 259 -33.48 28.81 35.89
CA ASN A 259 -32.04 28.51 35.97
C ASN A 259 -31.74 27.01 35.74
N VAL A 260 -32.66 26.10 36.10
CA VAL A 260 -32.53 24.66 35.77
C VAL A 260 -32.59 24.45 34.25
N GLU A 261 -33.50 25.12 33.55
CA GLU A 261 -33.60 25.06 32.09
C GLU A 261 -32.37 25.66 31.40
N ILE A 262 -31.88 26.82 31.88
CA ILE A 262 -30.67 27.47 31.36
C ILE A 262 -29.44 26.57 31.51
N ARG A 263 -29.27 25.89 32.65
CA ARG A 263 -28.13 24.97 32.85
C ARG A 263 -28.20 23.77 31.92
N ALA A 264 -29.39 23.22 31.67
CA ALA A 264 -29.58 22.15 30.70
C ALA A 264 -29.25 22.61 29.27
N GLU A 265 -29.63 23.84 28.91
CA GLU A 265 -29.31 24.46 27.62
C GLU A 265 -27.81 24.74 27.44
N ILE A 266 -27.12 25.22 28.48
CA ILE A 266 -25.67 25.42 28.45
C ILE A 266 -24.95 24.08 28.27
N ALA A 267 -25.36 23.03 29.00
CA ALA A 267 -24.77 21.71 28.88
C ALA A 267 -24.95 21.12 27.47
N LEU A 268 -26.15 21.23 26.89
CA LEU A 268 -26.45 20.77 25.54
C LEU A 268 -25.64 21.52 24.47
N ASN A 269 -25.49 22.85 24.61
CA ASN A 269 -24.68 23.65 23.69
C ASN A 269 -23.18 23.33 23.81
N CYS A 270 -22.69 23.01 25.01
CA CYS A 270 -21.30 22.57 25.21
C CYS A 270 -21.05 21.23 24.51
N GLU A 271 -21.91 20.23 24.76
CA GLU A 271 -21.84 18.91 24.11
C GLU A 271 -21.95 19.01 22.58
N HIS A 272 -22.85 19.86 22.07
CA HIS A 272 -22.96 20.11 20.63
C HIS A 272 -21.66 20.69 20.04
N ASN A 273 -21.06 21.69 20.70
CA ASN A 273 -19.82 22.30 20.22
C ASN A 273 -18.64 21.30 20.28
N GLU A 274 -18.52 20.52 21.35
CA GLU A 274 -17.47 19.48 21.47
C GLU A 274 -17.58 18.42 20.37
N LEU A 275 -18.80 17.94 20.09
CA LEU A 275 -19.04 17.00 19.01
C LEU A 275 -18.82 17.62 17.62
N GLN A 276 -19.12 18.92 17.46
CA GLN A 276 -18.87 19.64 16.22
C GLN A 276 -17.36 19.80 15.96
N ASP A 277 -16.58 20.15 16.98
CA ASP A 277 -15.13 20.26 16.91
C ASP A 277 -14.50 18.88 16.61
N ALA A 278 -14.94 17.82 17.30
CA ALA A 278 -14.48 16.47 17.04
C ALA A 278 -14.82 15.98 15.61
N LEU A 279 -16.02 16.30 15.11
CA LEU A 279 -16.41 15.99 13.73
C LEU A 279 -15.47 16.66 12.73
N GLN A 280 -15.17 17.95 12.96
CA GLN A 280 -14.25 18.70 12.12
C GLN A 280 -12.84 18.08 12.16
N GLU A 281 -12.32 17.73 13.33
CA GLU A 281 -11.01 17.10 13.48
C GLU A 281 -10.91 15.77 12.70
N PHE A 282 -11.93 14.91 12.80
CA PHE A 282 -11.95 13.66 12.04
C PHE A 282 -12.03 13.88 10.52
N GLN A 283 -12.79 14.89 10.07
CA GLN A 283 -12.87 15.25 8.65
C GLN A 283 -11.55 15.77 8.11
N GLU A 284 -10.92 16.72 8.82
CA GLU A 284 -9.59 17.23 8.45
C GLU A 284 -8.54 16.12 8.45
N GLY A 285 -8.57 15.23 9.45
CA GLY A 285 -7.71 14.06 9.52
C GLY A 285 -7.92 13.10 8.34
N ALA A 286 -9.16 12.92 7.86
CA ALA A 286 -9.46 12.11 6.68
C ALA A 286 -8.93 12.76 5.40
N ASP A 287 -9.09 14.07 5.25
CA ASP A 287 -8.60 14.84 4.09
C ASP A 287 -7.07 14.84 3.99
N VAL A 288 -6.37 14.93 5.13
CA VAL A 288 -4.91 14.80 5.17
C VAL A 288 -4.46 13.42 4.68
N MET A 289 -5.14 12.34 5.10
CA MET A 289 -4.81 11.00 4.65
C MET A 289 -5.19 10.76 3.18
N GLU A 290 -6.27 11.37 2.70
CA GLU A 290 -6.61 11.41 1.27
C GLU A 290 -5.49 12.04 0.43
N ALA A 291 -4.95 13.17 0.88
CA ALA A 291 -3.84 13.83 0.20
C ALA A 291 -2.58 12.95 0.18
N LYS A 292 -2.28 12.24 1.28
CA LYS A 292 -1.15 11.29 1.33
C LYS A 292 -1.33 10.11 0.36
N ILE A 293 -2.54 9.58 0.24
CA ILE A 293 -2.83 8.50 -0.72
C ILE A 293 -2.58 9.00 -2.15
N LYS A 294 -3.08 10.21 -2.49
CA LYS A 294 -2.85 10.83 -3.80
C LYS A 294 -1.36 11.07 -4.08
N ASP A 295 -0.60 11.52 -3.08
CA ASP A 295 0.85 11.68 -3.21
C ASP A 295 1.56 10.35 -3.48
N CYS A 296 1.20 9.28 -2.76
CA CYS A 296 1.73 7.94 -3.00
C CYS A 296 1.41 7.46 -4.43
N ASP A 297 0.15 7.62 -4.86
CA ASP A 297 -0.29 7.23 -6.20
C ASP A 297 0.43 8.03 -7.30
N GLN A 298 0.66 9.34 -7.07
CA GLN A 298 1.41 10.20 -7.98
C GLN A 298 2.88 9.80 -8.06
N ARG A 299 3.57 9.61 -6.92
CA ARG A 299 4.97 9.19 -6.87
C ARG A 299 5.18 7.83 -7.54
N LYS A 300 4.24 6.90 -7.34
CA LYS A 300 4.20 5.61 -8.04
C LYS A 300 4.09 5.81 -9.55
N ALA A 301 3.11 6.60 -10.02
CA ALA A 301 2.93 6.86 -11.43
C ALA A 301 4.15 7.55 -12.07
N GLU A 302 4.74 8.54 -11.40
CA GLU A 302 5.93 9.25 -11.86
C GLU A 302 7.14 8.32 -11.98
N ALA A 303 7.39 7.49 -10.97
CA ALA A 303 8.46 6.51 -11.00
C ALA A 303 8.30 5.52 -12.16
N LEU A 304 7.09 4.99 -12.35
CA LEU A 304 6.78 4.09 -13.46
C LEU A 304 6.86 4.77 -14.83
N SER A 305 6.64 6.08 -14.92
CA SER A 305 6.75 6.82 -16.18
C SER A 305 8.19 7.12 -16.59
N LYS A 306 9.10 7.26 -15.61
CA LYS A 306 10.53 7.49 -15.83
C LYS A 306 11.31 6.20 -16.03
N ALA A 307 10.75 5.08 -15.58
CA ALA A 307 11.28 3.74 -15.77
C ALA A 307 11.61 3.46 -17.25
N THR A 308 12.82 2.95 -17.49
CA THR A 308 13.20 2.45 -18.82
C THR A 308 12.87 0.97 -18.89
N PHE A 309 11.78 0.62 -19.58
CA PHE A 309 11.39 -0.77 -19.77
C PHE A 309 12.23 -1.48 -20.84
N PRO A 310 12.43 -2.81 -20.75
CA PRO A 310 13.20 -3.59 -21.73
C PRO A 310 12.69 -3.54 -23.18
N ILE A 311 11.38 -3.31 -23.34
CA ILE A 311 10.68 -3.16 -24.61
C ILE A 311 9.55 -2.13 -24.45
N PRO A 312 9.32 -1.24 -25.45
CA PRO A 312 8.23 -0.27 -25.41
C PRO A 312 6.87 -0.96 -25.28
N GLY A 313 5.94 -0.32 -24.57
CA GLY A 313 4.58 -0.82 -24.36
C GLY A 313 4.42 -1.72 -23.14
N LEU A 314 5.51 -2.10 -22.45
CA LEU A 314 5.44 -2.75 -21.14
C LEU A 314 5.00 -1.78 -20.05
N SER A 315 4.14 -2.26 -19.15
CA SER A 315 3.76 -1.56 -17.93
C SER A 315 3.31 -2.54 -16.84
N PHE A 316 3.03 -2.01 -15.65
CA PHE A 316 2.52 -2.79 -14.53
C PHE A 316 1.00 -2.69 -14.45
N GLY A 317 0.34 -3.79 -14.07
CA GLY A 317 -1.09 -3.84 -13.73
C GLY A 317 -1.33 -4.51 -12.39
N ASP A 318 -2.58 -4.48 -11.91
CA ASP A 318 -2.95 -5.02 -10.59
C ASP A 318 -2.71 -6.54 -10.47
N GLY A 319 -2.79 -7.25 -11.60
CA GLY A 319 -2.62 -8.72 -11.66
C GLY A 319 -1.29 -9.20 -12.20
N GLY A 320 -0.37 -8.32 -12.62
CA GLY A 320 0.91 -8.70 -13.22
C GLY A 320 1.44 -7.67 -14.22
N VAL A 321 2.02 -8.16 -15.32
CA VAL A 321 2.61 -7.31 -16.37
C VAL A 321 1.61 -7.08 -17.50
N LEU A 322 1.50 -5.83 -17.95
CA LEU A 322 0.71 -5.44 -19.10
C LEU A 322 1.63 -5.16 -20.30
N TYR A 323 1.14 -5.45 -21.50
CA TYR A 323 1.77 -5.07 -22.76
C TYR A 323 0.72 -4.37 -23.63
N ASN A 324 1.02 -3.14 -24.05
CA ASN A 324 0.09 -2.27 -24.78
C ASN A 324 -1.28 -2.10 -24.10
N GLY A 325 -1.30 -2.12 -22.76
CA GLY A 325 -2.51 -1.97 -21.95
C GLY A 325 -3.30 -3.25 -21.69
N PHE A 326 -2.86 -4.40 -22.23
CA PHE A 326 -3.52 -5.70 -22.02
C PHE A 326 -2.65 -6.62 -21.16
N PRO A 327 -3.25 -7.49 -20.33
CA PRO A 327 -2.53 -8.56 -19.65
C PRO A 327 -1.71 -9.41 -20.63
N LEU A 328 -0.46 -9.73 -20.27
CA LEU A 328 0.47 -10.42 -21.17
C LEU A 328 -0.07 -11.77 -21.68
N ASP A 329 -0.82 -12.49 -20.86
CA ASP A 329 -1.47 -13.77 -21.20
C ASP A 329 -2.56 -13.63 -22.27
N GLN A 330 -3.13 -12.44 -22.42
CA GLN A 330 -4.14 -12.10 -23.44
C GLN A 330 -3.53 -11.58 -24.75
N CYS A 331 -2.24 -11.24 -24.76
CA CYS A 331 -1.54 -10.80 -25.97
C CYS A 331 -1.36 -11.95 -26.97
N ALA A 332 -1.09 -11.61 -28.24
CA ALA A 332 -0.81 -12.62 -29.26
C ALA A 332 0.47 -13.40 -28.92
N ALA A 333 0.56 -14.67 -29.35
CA ALA A 333 1.72 -15.52 -29.08
C ALA A 333 3.06 -14.90 -29.54
N SER A 334 3.04 -14.17 -30.66
CA SER A 334 4.18 -13.41 -31.18
C SER A 334 4.60 -12.26 -30.27
N GLU A 335 3.64 -11.56 -29.66
CA GLU A 335 3.90 -10.47 -28.71
C GLU A 335 4.43 -11.01 -27.39
N GLN A 336 3.83 -12.09 -26.89
CA GLN A 336 4.32 -12.79 -25.70
C GLN A 336 5.76 -13.26 -25.88
N LEU A 337 6.10 -13.81 -27.05
CA LEU A 337 7.46 -14.21 -27.40
C LEU A 337 8.41 -13.00 -27.39
N LYS A 338 8.07 -11.91 -28.08
CA LYS A 338 8.87 -10.67 -28.11
C LYS A 338 9.15 -10.13 -26.72
N VAL A 339 8.11 -10.02 -25.89
CA VAL A 339 8.21 -9.52 -24.52
C VAL A 339 9.09 -10.44 -23.67
N SER A 340 8.85 -11.75 -23.73
CA SER A 340 9.62 -12.74 -22.96
C SER A 340 11.11 -12.73 -23.31
N MET A 341 11.43 -12.61 -24.61
CA MET A 341 12.81 -12.48 -25.07
C MET A 341 13.43 -11.15 -24.64
N ALA A 342 12.72 -10.03 -24.77
CA ALA A 342 13.23 -8.73 -24.37
C ALA A 342 13.56 -8.67 -22.87
N ILE A 343 12.69 -9.25 -22.02
CA ILE A 343 12.88 -9.34 -20.58
C ILE A 343 14.04 -10.27 -20.25
N GLY A 344 14.10 -11.46 -20.86
CA GLY A 344 15.23 -12.37 -20.65
C GLY A 344 16.58 -11.75 -21.05
N MET A 345 16.61 -10.91 -22.09
CA MET A 345 17.84 -10.24 -22.53
C MET A 345 18.25 -9.21 -21.50
N ALA A 346 17.30 -8.40 -21.01
CA ALA A 346 17.57 -7.42 -19.96
C ALA A 346 18.04 -8.07 -18.66
N LEU A 347 17.52 -9.27 -18.31
CA LEU A 347 17.94 -10.02 -17.12
C LEU A 347 19.33 -10.67 -17.26
N ASN A 348 19.86 -10.78 -18.48
CA ASN A 348 21.18 -11.34 -18.71
C ASN A 348 21.99 -10.57 -19.78
N PRO A 349 22.51 -9.37 -19.45
CA PRO A 349 23.26 -8.53 -20.38
C PRO A 349 24.69 -9.04 -20.65
N GLU A 350 25.28 -9.76 -19.69
CA GLU A 350 26.66 -10.23 -19.77
C GLU A 350 26.79 -11.53 -20.59
N LEU A 351 25.96 -12.53 -20.29
CA LEU A 351 25.89 -13.78 -21.03
C LEU A 351 24.78 -13.67 -22.08
N ARG A 352 25.15 -13.22 -23.28
CA ARG A 352 24.25 -12.91 -24.38
C ARG A 352 23.84 -14.16 -25.15
N ILE A 353 23.40 -15.18 -24.43
CA ILE A 353 22.96 -16.46 -24.99
C ILE A 353 21.52 -16.69 -24.54
N MET A 354 20.68 -17.11 -25.48
CA MET A 354 19.32 -17.56 -25.21
C MET A 354 19.07 -18.90 -25.85
N MET A 355 18.33 -19.75 -25.15
CA MET A 355 17.97 -21.06 -25.66
C MET A 355 16.46 -21.17 -25.79
N VAL A 356 15.98 -21.48 -27.00
CA VAL A 356 14.56 -21.68 -27.26
C VAL A 356 14.36 -23.15 -27.64
N HIS A 357 13.77 -23.88 -26.69
CA HIS A 357 13.31 -25.24 -26.94
C HIS A 357 12.03 -25.21 -27.76
N ASP A 358 11.88 -26.22 -28.62
CA ASP A 358 10.70 -26.40 -29.47
C ASP A 358 10.35 -25.17 -30.31
N ALA A 359 11.36 -24.60 -30.98
CA ALA A 359 11.20 -23.51 -31.92
C ALA A 359 10.44 -23.92 -33.20
N SER A 360 10.10 -25.21 -33.36
CA SER A 360 9.27 -25.71 -34.47
C SER A 360 7.87 -25.07 -34.49
N LEU A 361 7.39 -24.60 -33.34
CA LEU A 361 6.11 -23.89 -33.21
C LEU A 361 6.20 -22.42 -33.66
N LEU A 362 7.41 -21.91 -33.92
CA LEU A 362 7.61 -20.57 -34.44
C LEU A 362 7.35 -20.59 -35.95
N ASP A 363 6.34 -19.85 -36.38
CA ASP A 363 6.15 -19.56 -37.79
C ASP A 363 7.29 -18.67 -38.33
N ARG A 364 7.33 -18.51 -39.65
CA ARG A 364 8.36 -17.73 -40.33
C ARG A 364 8.45 -16.28 -39.81
N GLY A 365 7.31 -15.65 -39.51
CA GLY A 365 7.28 -14.29 -38.99
C GLY A 365 7.92 -14.18 -37.60
N ASN A 366 7.65 -15.13 -36.71
CA ASN A 366 8.28 -15.18 -35.40
C ASN A 366 9.78 -15.50 -35.47
N MET A 367 10.21 -16.32 -36.43
CA MET A 367 11.63 -16.56 -36.67
C MET A 367 12.37 -15.30 -37.13
N GLU A 368 11.79 -14.51 -38.03
CA GLU A 368 12.34 -13.22 -38.46
C GLU A 368 12.47 -12.23 -37.29
N ILE A 369 11.50 -12.24 -36.36
CA ILE A 369 11.57 -11.45 -35.13
C ILE A 369 12.74 -11.89 -34.24
N VAL A 370 12.94 -13.19 -34.06
CA VAL A 370 14.07 -13.73 -33.27
C VAL A 370 15.38 -13.31 -33.89
N GLU A 371 15.54 -13.46 -35.21
CA GLU A 371 16.73 -13.06 -35.95
C GLU A 371 17.02 -11.56 -35.79
N GLN A 372 16.00 -10.72 -35.93
CA GLN A 372 16.14 -9.27 -35.79
C GLN A 372 16.54 -8.89 -34.37
N MET A 373 15.89 -9.42 -33.34
CA MET A 373 16.24 -9.13 -31.95
C MET A 373 17.65 -9.64 -31.58
N ALA A 374 18.04 -10.79 -32.12
CA ALA A 374 19.37 -11.35 -31.96
C ALA A 374 20.44 -10.44 -32.58
N ALA A 375 20.19 -9.90 -33.77
CA ALA A 375 21.08 -8.96 -34.44
C ALA A 375 21.16 -7.61 -33.72
N ASP A 376 20.00 -6.99 -33.45
CA ASP A 376 19.91 -5.63 -32.90
C ASP A 376 20.58 -5.47 -31.53
N LYS A 377 20.48 -6.50 -30.68
CA LYS A 377 21.06 -6.49 -29.32
C LYS A 377 22.34 -7.32 -29.18
N ASP A 378 22.84 -7.90 -30.28
CA ASP A 378 24.03 -8.76 -30.31
C ASP A 378 23.92 -10.00 -29.38
N TYR A 379 22.77 -10.67 -29.43
CA TYR A 379 22.50 -11.92 -28.71
C TYR A 379 22.63 -13.15 -29.59
N GLN A 380 23.03 -14.28 -29.00
CA GLN A 380 23.11 -15.57 -29.65
C GLN A 380 21.94 -16.47 -29.22
N PHE A 381 21.05 -16.80 -30.15
CA PHE A 381 19.94 -17.71 -29.95
C PHE A 381 20.28 -19.12 -30.40
N TRP A 382 20.03 -20.10 -29.54
CA TRP A 382 20.12 -21.52 -29.85
C TRP A 382 18.70 -22.08 -29.95
N LEU A 383 18.31 -22.47 -31.16
CA LEU A 383 16.94 -22.87 -31.49
C LEU A 383 16.89 -24.36 -31.77
N GLU A 384 16.02 -25.08 -31.08
CA GLU A 384 15.74 -26.48 -31.39
C GLU A 384 14.56 -26.58 -32.37
N VAL A 385 14.81 -27.13 -33.56
CA VAL A 385 13.79 -27.25 -34.62
C VAL A 385 13.69 -28.71 -35.08
N VAL A 386 12.46 -29.20 -35.27
CA VAL A 386 12.23 -30.50 -35.92
C VAL A 386 12.36 -30.32 -37.44
N ASP A 387 13.32 -31.02 -38.04
CA ASP A 387 13.54 -31.02 -39.49
C ASP A 387 14.01 -32.41 -39.92
N GLU A 388 13.43 -32.93 -41.01
CA GLU A 388 13.83 -34.19 -41.65
C GLU A 388 14.59 -33.94 -42.96
N SER A 389 14.62 -32.69 -43.45
CA SER A 389 15.24 -32.38 -44.74
C SER A 389 16.77 -32.39 -44.70
N LYS A 390 17.37 -32.34 -43.51
CA LYS A 390 18.81 -32.26 -43.25
C LYS A 390 19.47 -31.01 -43.85
N LYS A 391 18.70 -29.92 -44.02
CA LYS A 391 19.18 -28.68 -44.67
C LYS A 391 19.19 -27.47 -43.76
N LEU A 392 18.62 -27.57 -42.57
CA LEU A 392 18.44 -26.44 -41.68
C LEU A 392 19.48 -26.42 -40.56
N GLY A 393 20.46 -25.52 -40.63
CA GLY A 393 21.43 -25.31 -39.55
C GLY A 393 22.26 -26.55 -39.23
N VAL A 394 22.55 -26.77 -37.95
CA VAL A 394 23.33 -27.92 -37.45
C VAL A 394 22.40 -29.12 -37.29
N VAL A 395 22.49 -30.06 -38.22
CA VAL A 395 21.68 -31.28 -38.21
C VAL A 395 22.30 -32.31 -37.27
N ILE A 396 21.49 -32.83 -36.35
CA ILE A 396 21.86 -33.93 -35.45
C ILE A 396 21.19 -35.22 -35.94
N GLU A 397 22.00 -36.26 -36.15
CA GLU A 397 21.55 -37.59 -36.54
C GLU A 397 22.30 -38.64 -35.72
N ASP A 398 21.56 -39.60 -35.12
CA ASP A 398 22.10 -40.68 -34.28
C ASP A 398 23.12 -40.24 -33.21
N GLY A 399 22.91 -39.04 -32.67
CA GLY A 399 23.76 -38.48 -31.63
C GLY A 399 25.09 -37.92 -32.13
N GLN A 400 25.20 -37.58 -33.42
CA GLN A 400 26.35 -36.93 -34.02
C GLN A 400 25.90 -35.74 -34.87
N VAL A 401 26.82 -34.80 -35.12
CA VAL A 401 26.60 -33.76 -36.12
C VAL A 401 26.69 -34.43 -37.50
N TYR A 402 25.61 -34.35 -38.26
CA TYR A 402 25.57 -34.84 -39.63
C TYR A 402 26.57 -34.04 -40.48
N LYS A 403 27.39 -34.74 -41.24
CA LYS A 403 28.27 -34.16 -42.26
C LYS A 403 27.85 -34.78 -43.57
N GLU A 404 27.48 -33.96 -44.53
CA GLU A 404 27.27 -34.43 -45.89
C GLU A 404 28.62 -34.97 -46.38
N GLU A 405 28.67 -36.26 -46.74
CA GLU A 405 29.88 -36.86 -47.32
C GLU A 405 30.12 -36.16 -48.67
N ALA A 406 31.29 -35.51 -48.79
CA ALA A 406 31.70 -34.73 -49.95
C ALA A 406 32.02 -35.62 -51.17
#